data_AF-D6XZZ8-F1
#
_entry.id   AF-D6XZZ8-F1
#
_cell.length_a   1.000
_cell.length_b   1.000
_cell.length_c   1.000
_cell.angle_alpha   90.00
_cell.angle_beta   90.00
_cell.angle_gamma   90.00
#
_symmetry.space_group_name_H-M   'P 1'
#
loop_
_entity.id
_entity.type
_entity.pdbx_description
1 polymer ?
#
loop_
_entity_poly.entity_id
_entity_poly.type
_entity_poly.pdbx_seq_one_letter_code
_entity_poly.pdbx_strand_id
1 'polypeptide(L)' 'MDERAKTCFAYKSGKCRILDINRCEGSSCGFCKTEEQVMQERAESLAIIETLEPMHRDAIHEKYLNGQIGAGFYKNGTA' A
#
# COMPACT_ATOMS: atom_id res chain seq x y z
N MET A 1 -2.09 -7.02 -23.71
CA MET A 1 -2.08 -6.38 -22.38
C MET A 1 -1.91 -7.47 -21.34
N ASP A 2 -0.90 -7.36 -20.49
CA ASP A 2 -0.61 -8.32 -19.41
C ASP A 2 -1.80 -8.46 -18.47
N GLU A 3 -2.24 -9.69 -18.23
CA GLU A 3 -3.37 -9.98 -17.33
C GLU A 3 -3.05 -9.54 -15.89
N ARG A 4 -1.78 -9.63 -15.48
CA ARG A 4 -1.29 -9.15 -14.17
C ARG A 4 -1.42 -7.64 -13.98
N ALA A 5 -1.31 -6.85 -15.06
CA ALA A 5 -1.48 -5.41 -14.96
C ALA A 5 -2.93 -5.02 -14.61
N LYS A 6 -3.92 -5.85 -15.01
CA LYS A 6 -5.33 -5.66 -14.67
C LYS A 6 -5.66 -6.02 -13.22
N THR A 7 -4.85 -6.85 -12.58
CA THR A 7 -5.05 -7.30 -11.18
C THR A 7 -4.22 -6.51 -10.16
N CYS A 8 -3.46 -5.51 -10.61
CA CYS A 8 -2.65 -4.66 -9.74
C CYS A 8 -3.53 -3.68 -8.95
N PHE A 9 -3.36 -3.60 -7.62
CA PHE A 9 -4.12 -2.68 -6.75
C PHE A 9 -3.95 -1.20 -7.16
N ALA A 10 -2.81 -0.87 -7.75
CA ALA A 10 -2.48 0.48 -8.18
C ALA A 10 -3.06 0.83 -9.56
N TYR A 11 -3.52 -0.15 -10.34
CA TYR A 11 -4.07 0.06 -11.67
C TYR A 11 -5.59 0.26 -11.59
N LYS A 12 -6.06 1.48 -11.84
CA LYS A 12 -7.48 1.83 -11.79
C LYS A 12 -7.82 2.77 -12.93
N SER A 13 -8.97 2.53 -13.57
CA SER A 13 -9.45 3.35 -14.69
C SER A 13 -8.44 3.46 -15.85
N GLY A 14 -7.77 2.35 -16.17
CA GLY A 14 -6.83 2.27 -17.29
C GLY A 14 -5.46 2.91 -17.06
N LYS A 15 -5.12 3.30 -15.83
CA LYS A 15 -3.80 3.88 -15.50
C LYS A 15 -3.33 3.52 -14.10
N CYS A 16 -2.03 3.65 -13.87
CA CYS A 16 -1.45 3.52 -12.55
C CYS A 16 -1.73 4.77 -11.71
N ARG A 17 -2.16 4.60 -10.45
CA ARG A 17 -2.41 5.71 -9.51
C ARG A 17 -1.19 6.09 -8.67
N ILE A 18 -0.17 5.22 -8.64
CA ILE A 18 1.04 5.41 -7.82
C ILE A 18 2.18 5.94 -8.68
N LEU A 19 2.34 5.41 -9.89
CA LEU A 19 3.34 5.86 -10.84
C LEU A 19 2.67 6.77 -11.86
N ASP A 20 3.16 8.00 -12.01
CA ASP A 20 2.68 8.97 -13.01
C ASP A 20 3.01 8.54 -14.46
N ILE A 21 3.92 7.59 -14.57
CA ILE A 21 4.39 6.95 -15.80
C ILE A 21 3.60 5.66 -16.01
N ASN A 22 3.16 5.39 -17.24
CA ASN A 22 2.44 4.18 -17.69
C ASN A 22 3.25 2.86 -17.53
N ARG A 23 4.25 2.82 -16.66
CA ARG A 23 5.09 1.66 -16.35
C ARG A 23 4.35 0.50 -15.70
N CYS A 24 3.10 0.69 -15.28
CA CYS A 24 2.26 -0.41 -14.80
C CYS A 24 1.64 -1.22 -15.96
N GLU A 25 1.78 -0.76 -17.21
CA GLU A 25 1.35 -1.49 -18.40
C GLU A 25 2.41 -2.51 -18.83
N GLY A 26 2.28 -3.76 -18.35
CA GLY A 26 3.12 -4.88 -18.77
C GLY A 26 3.86 -5.60 -17.64
N SER A 27 4.49 -6.72 -17.98
CA SER A 27 5.31 -7.57 -17.10
C SER A 27 6.54 -6.90 -16.46
N SER A 28 6.85 -5.65 -16.80
CA SER A 28 8.03 -4.91 -16.33
C SER A 28 7.80 -4.09 -15.04
N CYS A 29 6.57 -4.05 -14.53
CA CYS A 29 6.28 -3.33 -13.29
C CYS A 29 6.75 -4.11 -12.06
N GLY A 30 7.93 -3.77 -11.54
CA GLY A 30 8.47 -4.34 -10.29
C GLY A 30 7.65 -4.02 -9.03
N PHE A 31 6.65 -3.14 -9.14
CA PHE A 31 5.73 -2.75 -8.06
C PHE A 31 4.33 -3.36 -8.23
N CYS A 32 4.12 -4.23 -9.22
CA CYS A 32 2.84 -4.86 -9.46
C CYS A 32 2.50 -5.83 -8.32
N LYS A 33 1.43 -5.55 -7.59
CA LYS A 33 0.92 -6.38 -6.49
C LYS A 33 -0.59 -6.44 -6.53
N THR A 34 -1.17 -7.58 -6.14
CA THR A 34 -2.62 -7.69 -5.96
C THR A 34 -3.06 -7.01 -4.67
N GLU A 35 -4.36 -6.78 -4.51
CA GLU A 35 -4.89 -6.17 -3.28
C GLU A 35 -4.63 -7.06 -2.06
N GLU A 36 -4.73 -8.38 -2.22
CA GLU A 36 -4.49 -9.35 -1.15
C GLU A 36 -3.02 -9.36 -0.72
N GLN A 37 -2.08 -9.29 -1.66
CA GLN A 37 -0.65 -9.19 -1.34
C GLN A 37 -0.34 -7.93 -0.55
N VAL A 38 -0.92 -6.79 -0.96
CA VAL A 38 -0.75 -5.53 -0.26
C VAL A 38 -1.32 -5.58 1.16
N MET A 39 -2.49 -6.21 1.35
CA MET A 39 -3.08 -6.37 2.68
C MET A 39 -2.22 -7.26 3.59
N GLN A 40 -1.73 -8.38 3.06
CA GLN A 40 -0.88 -9.30 3.81
C GLN A 40 0.43 -8.64 4.25
N GLU A 41 1.16 -8.00 3.33
CA GLU A 41 2.42 -7.34 3.63
C GLU A 41 2.26 -6.15 4.58
N ARG A 42 1.10 -5.47 4.52
CA ARG A 42 0.75 -4.43 5.50
C ARG A 42 0.56 -5.02 6.89
N ALA A 43 -0.16 -6.14 7.01
CA ALA A 43 -0.35 -6.80 8.30
C ALA A 43 0.99 -7.26 8.90
N GLU A 44 1.88 -7.80 8.07
CA GLU A 44 3.24 -8.19 8.47
C GLU A 44 4.06 -6.98 8.94
N SER A 45 4.00 -5.88 8.19
CA SER A 45 4.71 -4.64 8.56
C SER A 45 4.20 -4.06 9.88
N LEU A 46 2.87 -4.09 10.10
CA LEU A 46 2.27 -3.67 11.37
C LEU A 46 2.70 -4.55 12.53
N ALA A 47 2.76 -5.87 12.34
CA ALA A 47 3.24 -6.80 13.36
C ALA A 47 4.70 -6.49 13.75
N ILE A 48 5.55 -6.13 12.79
CA ILE A 48 6.93 -5.71 13.08
C ILE A 48 6.94 -4.40 13.88
N ILE A 49 6.13 -3.41 13.50
CA ILE A 49 6.04 -2.13 14.21
C ILE A 49 5.61 -2.33 15.68
N GLU A 50 4.67 -3.24 15.93
CA GLU A 50 4.21 -3.59 17.28
C GLU A 50 5.33 -4.18 18.17
N THR A 51 6.34 -4.81 17.57
CA THR A 51 7.51 -5.34 18.31
C THR A 51 8.56 -4.29 18.67
N LEU A 52 8.44 -3.07 18.14
CA LEU A 52 9.38 -1.99 18.45
C LEU A 52 9.18 -1.45 19.86
N GLU A 53 10.22 -0.82 20.40
CA GLU A 53 10.11 -0.13 21.68
C GLU A 53 9.00 0.94 21.65
N PRO A 54 8.31 1.18 22.78
CA PRO A 54 7.11 2.03 22.82
C PRO A 54 7.33 3.41 22.20
N MET A 55 8.46 4.05 22.48
CA MET A 55 8.79 5.37 21.93
C MET A 55 8.84 5.37 20.39
N HIS A 56 9.40 4.32 19.78
CA HIS A 56 9.51 4.20 18.33
C HIS A 56 8.19 3.80 17.69
N ARG A 57 7.46 2.84 18.29
CA ARG A 57 6.14 2.43 17.83
C ARG A 57 5.16 3.61 17.86
N ASP A 58 5.11 4.36 18.96
CA ASP A 58 4.18 5.47 19.13
C ASP A 58 4.49 6.61 18.15
N ALA A 59 5.78 6.91 17.90
CA ALA A 59 6.19 7.87 16.88
C ALA A 59 5.79 7.44 15.45
N ILE A 60 5.87 6.14 15.13
CA ILE A 60 5.41 5.60 13.84
C ILE A 60 3.89 5.68 13.73
N HIS A 61 3.17 5.32 14.81
CA HIS A 61 1.71 5.38 14.86
C HIS A 61 1.22 6.80 14.67
N GLU A 62 1.79 7.77 15.39
CA GLU A 62 1.45 9.18 15.25
C GLU A 62 1.70 9.67 13.82
N LYS A 63 2.84 9.32 13.21
CA LYS A 63 3.22 9.88 11.90
C LYS A 63 2.50 9.24 10.71
N TYR A 64 2.26 7.93 10.76
CA TYR A 64 1.83 7.15 9.58
C TYR A 64 0.47 6.48 9.71
N LEU A 65 0.04 6.08 10.91
CA LEU A 65 -1.22 5.34 11.12
C LEU A 65 -2.36 6.27 11.57
N ASN A 66 -2.09 7.16 12.52
CA ASN A 66 -3.07 8.09 13.11
C ASN A 66 -2.92 9.55 12.62
N GLY A 67 -1.77 9.93 12.06
CA GLY A 67 -1.49 11.32 11.65
C GLY A 67 -1.45 11.59 10.15
N GLN A 68 -0.80 12.70 9.80
CA GLN A 68 -0.95 13.49 8.56
C GLN A 68 -0.82 12.73 7.22
N ILE A 69 -0.17 11.57 7.17
CA ILE A 69 -0.03 10.76 5.94
C ILE A 69 -1.11 9.65 5.84
N GLY A 70 -1.70 9.23 6.96
CA GLY A 70 -2.73 8.19 7.02
C GLY A 70 -4.08 8.62 6.42
N ALA A 71 -4.42 9.90 6.50
CA ALA A 71 -5.71 10.42 6.06
C ALA A 71 -5.98 10.28 4.54
N GLY A 72 -4.93 10.09 3.72
CA GLY A 72 -5.06 9.91 2.27
C GLY A 72 -5.14 8.45 1.79
N PHE A 73 -4.74 7.49 2.63
CA PHE A 73 -4.62 6.07 2.24
C PHE A 73 -5.47 5.10 3.06
N TYR A 74 -6.01 5.54 4.21
CA TYR A 74 -6.69 4.66 5.19
C TYR A 74 -8.18 4.97 5.42
N LYS A 75 -8.84 5.73 4.55
CA LYS A 75 -10.31 5.77 4.54
C LYS A 75 -10.86 4.69 3.62
N ASN A 76 -10.97 3.47 4.14
CA ASN A 76 -12.05 2.51 3.88
C ASN A 76 -11.71 1.20 4.60
N GLY A 77 -12.08 1.12 5.88
CA GLY A 77 -11.86 -0.07 6.70
C GLY A 77 -12.44 0.11 8.09
N THR A 78 -13.62 0.70 8.20
CA THR A 78 -14.44 0.68 9.41
C THR A 78 -15.90 0.49 9.00
N ALA A 79 -16.38 -0.74 9.17
CA ALA A 79 -17.75 -1.00 9.59
C ALA A 79 -17.66 -1.51 11.03
#